data_AF-A0A0C3PIJ8-F1
#
_entry.id   AF-A0A0C3PIJ8-F1
#
_cell.length_a   1.000
_cell.length_b   1.000
_cell.length_c   1.000
_cell.angle_alpha   90.00
_cell.angle_beta   90.00
_cell.angle_gamma   90.00
#
_symmetry.space_group_name_H-M   'P 1'
#
loop_
_entity.id
_entity.type
_entity.pdbx_description
1 polymer ?
#
loop_
_entity_poly.entity_id
_entity_poly.type
_entity_poly.pdbx_seq_one_letter_code
_entity_poly.pdbx_strand_id
1 'polypeptide(L)' 'MAWVYNVEHEHHAHEEHEKELHGGKLPEPPAYEYLNRRVKPFPWGNNSLFFKAEVNKDMNQEE' A
#
# COMPACT_ATOMS: atom_id res chain seq x y z
N MET A 1 8.28 -22.18 12.16
CA MET A 1 9.35 -21.20 11.86
C MET A 1 9.65 -21.15 10.35
N ALA A 2 9.98 -22.26 9.68
CA ALA A 2 10.31 -22.25 8.23
C ALA A 2 9.17 -21.79 7.30
N TRP A 3 7.91 -22.08 7.62
CA TRP A 3 6.78 -21.69 6.76
C TRP A 3 6.60 -20.17 6.62
N VAL A 4 6.68 -19.41 7.71
CA VAL A 4 6.55 -17.95 7.69
C VAL A 4 7.66 -17.33 6.84
N TYR A 5 8.90 -17.79 7.00
CA TYR A 5 10.03 -17.33 6.20
C TYR A 5 9.79 -17.54 4.69
N ASN A 6 9.32 -18.72 4.29
CA ASN A 6 9.06 -19.01 2.88
C ASN A 6 7.95 -18.09 2.32
N VAL A 7 6.86 -17.89 3.07
CA VAL A 7 5.76 -17.03 2.65
C VAL A 7 6.18 -15.56 2.58
N GLU A 8 6.95 -15.06 3.55
CA GLU A 8 7.50 -13.70 3.50
C GLU A 8 8.48 -13.53 2.34
N HIS A 9 9.29 -14.54 2.04
CA HIS A 9 10.21 -14.53 0.90
C HIS A 9 9.46 -14.48 -0.44
N GLU A 10 8.41 -15.29 -0.60
CA GLU A 10 7.55 -15.27 -1.79
C GLU A 10 6.83 -13.92 -1.95
N HIS A 11 6.33 -13.35 -0.85
CA HIS A 11 5.70 -12.03 -0.84
C HIS A 11 6.66 -10.92 -1.28
N HIS A 12 7.89 -10.92 -0.77
CA HIS A 12 8.92 -9.94 -1.14
C HIS A 12 9.30 -10.05 -2.62
N ALA A 13 9.51 -11.28 -3.11
CA ALA A 13 9.84 -11.52 -4.51
C ALA A 13 8.73 -11.04 -5.46
N HIS A 14 7.46 -11.24 -5.08
CA HIS A 14 6.32 -10.74 -5.84
C HIS A 14 6.29 -9.21 -5.87
N GLU A 15 6.49 -8.53 -4.73
CA GLU A 15 6.55 -7.06 -4.69
C GLU A 15 7.70 -6.49 -5.54
N GLU A 16 8.87 -7.13 -5.52
CA GLU A 16 10.03 -6.71 -6.33
C GLU A 16 9.74 -6.85 -7.82
N HIS A 17 9.17 -7.98 -8.25
CA HIS A 17 8.77 -8.19 -9.64
C HIS A 17 7.77 -7.13 -10.13
N GLU A 18 6.75 -6.82 -9.34
CA GLU A 18 5.77 -5.77 -9.67
C GLU A 18 6.45 -4.38 -9.76
N LYS A 19 7.36 -4.05 -8.84
CA LYS A 19 8.12 -2.79 -8.91
C LYS A 19 8.97 -2.74 -10.18
N GLU A 20 9.65 -3.82 -10.55
CA GLU A 20 10.47 -3.88 -11.76
C GLU A 20 9.64 -3.64 -13.04
N LEU A 21 8.46 -4.25 -13.13
CA LEU A 21 7.54 -4.06 -14.25
C LEU A 21 6.98 -2.63 -14.34
N HIS A 22 6.84 -1.94 -13.21
CA HIS A 22 6.22 -0.63 -13.09
C HIS A 22 7.23 0.52 -12.85
N GLY A 23 8.49 0.34 -13.25
CA GLY A 23 9.49 1.42 -13.24
C GLY A 23 10.02 1.76 -11.85
N GLY A 24 10.09 0.77 -10.97
CA GLY A 24 10.64 0.86 -9.61
C GLY A 24 9.64 1.26 -8.52
N LYS A 25 8.34 1.37 -8.84
CA LYS A 25 7.28 1.72 -7.89
C LYS A 25 6.11 0.76 -8.01
N LEU A 26 5.43 0.45 -6.90
CA LEU A 26 4.16 -0.26 -7.01
C LEU A 26 3.14 0.62 -7.75
N PRO A 27 2.35 0.05 -8.66
CA PRO A 27 1.26 0.79 -9.29
C PRO A 27 0.23 1.19 -8.24
N GLU A 28 -0.31 2.41 -8.38
CA GLU A 28 -1.41 2.83 -7.54
C GLU A 28 -2.67 2.02 -7.92
N PRO A 29 -3.38 1.41 -6.95
CA PRO A 29 -4.61 0.69 -7.24
C PRO A 29 -5.68 1.65 -7.79
N PRO A 30 -6.58 1.17 -8.67
CA PRO A 30 -7.65 2.02 -9.19
C PRO A 30 -8.50 2.64 -8.07
N ALA A 31 -8.83 3.92 -8.21
CA ALA A 31 -9.57 4.70 -7.21
C ALA A 31 -11.07 4.37 -7.22
N TYR A 32 -11.44 3.16 -6.79
CA TYR A 32 -12.84 2.79 -6.60
C TYR A 32 -13.46 3.55 -5.42
N GLU A 33 -14.74 3.91 -5.52
CA GLU A 33 -15.46 4.74 -4.52
C GLU A 33 -15.46 4.18 -3.09
N TYR A 34 -15.33 2.86 -2.96
CA TYR A 34 -15.30 2.19 -1.66
C TYR A 34 -13.89 2.11 -1.05
N LEU A 35 -12.84 2.32 -1.85
CA LEU A 35 -11.46 2.34 -1.38
C LEU A 35 -11.13 3.71 -0.78
N ASN A 36 -10.35 3.71 0.30
CA ASN A 36 -9.91 4.92 1.01
C ASN A 36 -11.05 5.89 1.43
N ARG A 37 -12.29 5.39 1.50
CA ARG A 37 -13.46 6.19 1.87
C ARG A 37 -13.32 6.75 3.29
N ARG A 38 -13.48 8.06 3.44
CA ARG A 38 -13.46 8.77 4.72
C ARG A 38 -14.77 9.54 4.92
N VAL A 39 -15.59 9.13 5.89
CA VAL A 39 -16.84 9.82 6.26
C VAL A 39 -16.63 10.89 7.34
N LYS A 40 -15.72 10.61 8.29
CA LYS A 40 -15.27 11.56 9.31
C LYS A 40 -13.75 11.54 9.37
N PRO A 41 -13.07 12.70 9.52
CA PRO A 41 -11.61 12.74 9.60
C PRO A 41 -11.13 12.02 10.87
N PHE A 42 -9.93 11.42 10.81
CA PHE A 42 -9.30 10.92 12.03
C PHE A 42 -8.73 12.07 12.86
N PRO A 43 -8.61 11.90 14.19
CA PRO A 43 -8.16 12.98 15.06
C PRO A 43 -6.65 13.31 14.95
N TRP A 44 -5.85 12.49 14.25
CA TRP A 44 -4.40 12.68 14.11
C TRP A 44 -3.93 13.00 12.67
N GLY A 45 -4.82 12.97 11.67
CA GLY A 45 -4.47 13.21 10.26
C GLY A 45 -5.28 12.37 9.28
N ASN A 46 -5.06 12.52 7.97
CA ASN A 46 -5.87 11.83 6.95
C ASN A 46 -5.55 10.34 6.80
N ASN A 47 -4.31 9.94 7.13
CA ASN A 47 -3.82 8.57 7.04
C ASN A 47 -4.05 7.76 8.34
N SER A 48 -4.07 6.44 8.22
CA SER A 48 -4.19 5.53 9.38
C SER A 48 -2.93 5.51 10.26
N LEU A 49 -3.06 5.01 11.49
CA LEU A 49 -1.92 4.86 12.42
C LEU A 49 -0.78 3.98 11.86
N PHE A 50 -1.13 2.91 11.15
CA PHE A 50 -0.17 1.99 10.51
C PHE A 50 -0.08 2.21 9.00
N PHE A 51 -0.07 3.47 8.58
CA PHE A 51 0.09 3.83 7.18
C PHE A 51 1.54 3.63 6.72
N LYS A 52 1.73 3.01 5.56
CA LYS A 52 3.03 2.91 4.87
C LYS A 52 2.88 3.41 3.42
N ALA A 53 3.54 4.52 3.10
CA ALA A 53 3.43 5.18 1.78
C ALA A 53 3.84 4.30 0.59
N GLU A 54 4.63 3.25 0.82
CA GLU A 54 5.05 2.30 -0.21
C GLU A 54 3.92 1.38 -0.70
N VAL A 55 2.91 1.12 0.14
CA VAL A 55 1.84 0.16 -0.14
C VAL A 55 0.42 0.75 -0.01
N ASN A 56 0.31 1.95 0.57
CA ASN A 56 -0.96 2.63 0.78
C ASN A 56 -0.94 3.98 0.07
N LYS A 57 -2.05 4.33 -0.59
CA LYS A 57 -2.27 5.66 -1.16
C LYS A 57 -2.20 6.72 -0.06
N ASP A 58 -1.37 7.73 -0.25
CA ASP A 58 -1.30 8.87 0.66
C ASP A 58 -2.52 9.77 0.47
N MET A 59 -3.36 9.87 1.50
CA MET A 59 -4.58 10.68 1.46
C MET A 59 -4.34 12.17 1.68
N ASN A 60 -3.08 12.61 1.81
CA ASN A 60 -2.72 14.03 1.82
C ASN A 60 -2.26 14.55 0.45
N GLN A 61 -1.97 13.66 -0.50
CA GLN A 61 -1.59 14.06 -1.84
C GLN A 61 -2.88 14.32 -2.66
N GLU A 62 -2.95 15.50 -3.27
CA GLU A 62 -4.03 15.83 -4.22
C GLU A 62 -3.85 14.97 -5.49
N GLU A 63 -4.97 14.52 -6.08
CA GLU A 63 -5.00 13.71 -7.31
C GLU A 63 -4.48 14.46 -8.55
#